data_AF-A0A1A1VWM3-F1
#
_entry.id   AF-A0A1A1VWM3-F1
#
_cell.length_a   1.000
_cell.length_b   1.000
_cell.length_c   1.000
_cell.angle_alpha   90.00
_cell.angle_beta   90.00
_cell.angle_gamma   90.00
#
_symmetry.space_group_name_H-M   'P 1'
#
loop_
_entity.id
_entity.type
_entity.pdbx_description
1 polymer ?
#
loop_
_entity_poly.entity_id
_entity_poly.type
_entity_poly.pdbx_seq_one_letter_code
_entity_poly.pdbx_strand_id
1 'polypeptide(L)'
;MGTPAHDPRSEAQAAHERAMTEVSDVLVNVEHALARAKKAKKRLGPSPEESNALLALGDAIKSLEQVRTRLQKDAYFAGNEMRLV
;
A
#
# COMPACT_ATOMS: atom_id res chain seq x y z
N MET A 1 -9.18 46.07 4.40
CA MET A 1 -9.56 44.71 3.96
C MET A 1 -8.44 44.18 3.07
N GLY A 2 -7.39 43.59 3.65
CA GLY A 2 -6.33 42.97 2.87
C GLY A 2 -6.79 41.58 2.46
N THR A 3 -6.83 41.31 1.15
CA THR A 3 -7.01 39.95 0.64
C THR A 3 -5.93 39.06 1.24
N PRO A 4 -6.25 37.91 1.85
CA PRO A 4 -5.22 37.01 2.34
C PRO A 4 -4.37 36.61 1.15
N ALA A 5 -3.09 36.96 1.21
CA ALA A 5 -2.11 36.52 0.23
C ALA A 5 -2.17 34.99 0.22
N HIS A 6 -2.47 34.42 -0.95
CA HIS A 6 -2.45 33.00 -1.20
C HIS A 6 -1.03 32.50 -0.86
N ASP A 7 -0.88 31.81 0.28
CA ASP A 7 0.42 31.30 0.71
C ASP A 7 0.71 30.01 -0.07
N PRO A 8 1.61 30.00 -1.05
CA PRO A 8 1.92 28.80 -1.82
C PRO A 8 2.46 27.65 -0.94
N ARG A 9 2.96 27.95 0.27
CA ARG A 9 3.33 26.91 1.25
C ARG A 9 2.10 26.18 1.80
N SER A 10 0.97 26.86 1.96
CA SER A 10 -0.29 26.26 2.42
C SER A 10 -0.91 25.33 1.38
N GLU A 11 -0.80 25.68 0.09
CA GLU A 11 -1.28 24.82 -0.99
C GLU A 11 -0.41 23.59 -1.18
N ALA A 12 0.91 23.74 -1.14
CA ALA A 12 1.85 22.63 -1.22
C ALA A 12 1.64 21.64 -0.05
N GLN A 13 1.40 22.16 1.15
CA GLN A 13 1.08 21.35 2.31
C GLN A 13 -0.26 20.61 2.14
N ALA A 14 -1.31 21.31 1.71
CA ALA A 14 -2.61 20.68 1.47
C ALA A 14 -2.53 19.61 0.36
N ALA A 15 -1.75 19.83 -0.69
CA ALA A 15 -1.52 18.85 -1.75
C ALA A 15 -0.77 17.62 -1.23
N HIS A 16 0.24 17.82 -0.37
CA HIS A 16 0.97 16.72 0.27
C HIS A 16 0.07 15.90 1.20
N GLU A 17 -0.72 16.55 2.05
CA GLU A 17 -1.68 15.87 2.95
C GLU A 17 -2.67 15.01 2.15
N ARG A 18 -3.25 15.55 1.08
CA ARG A 18 -4.12 14.77 0.19
C ARG A 18 -3.41 13.56 -0.41
N ALA A 19 -2.21 13.74 -0.94
CA ALA A 19 -1.44 12.64 -1.51
C ALA A 19 -1.17 11.53 -0.48
N MET A 20 -0.86 11.89 0.76
CA MET A 20 -0.63 10.94 1.84
C MET A 20 -1.91 10.24 2.31
N THR A 21 -3.07 10.92 2.25
CA THR A 21 -4.38 10.29 2.49
C THR A 21 -4.66 9.22 1.43
N GLU A 22 -4.48 9.52 0.15
CA GLU A 22 -4.69 8.56 -0.94
C GLU A 22 -3.78 7.33 -0.79
N VAL A 23 -2.50 7.54 -0.45
CA VAL A 23 -1.57 6.43 -0.17
C VAL A 23 -2.04 5.58 1.01
N SER A 24 -2.50 6.21 2.09
CA SER A 24 -3.03 5.52 3.27
C SER A 24 -4.23 4.64 2.90
N ASP A 25 -5.17 5.16 2.11
CA ASP A 25 -6.36 4.43 1.69
C ASP A 25 -6.00 3.20 0.83
N VAL A 26 -5.02 3.33 -0.07
CA VAL A 26 -4.50 2.20 -0.84
C VAL A 26 -3.82 1.17 0.07
N LEU A 27 -3.04 1.60 1.06
CA LEU A 27 -2.41 0.68 2.02
C LEU A 27 -3.46 -0.12 2.80
N VAL A 28 -4.53 0.52 3.27
CA VAL A 28 -5.64 -0.18 3.95
C VAL A 28 -6.25 -1.25 3.04
N ASN A 29 -6.46 -0.94 1.76
CA ASN A 29 -6.99 -1.90 0.80
C ASN A 29 -6.05 -3.10 0.59
N VAL A 30 -4.74 -2.87 0.52
CA VAL A 30 -3.73 -3.94 0.43
C VAL A 30 -3.75 -4.82 1.68
N GLU A 31 -3.89 -4.22 2.87
CA GLU A 31 -3.99 -4.97 4.13
C GLU A 31 -5.25 -5.83 4.20
N HIS A 32 -6.40 -5.29 3.77
CA HIS A 32 -7.63 -6.06 3.65
C HIS A 32 -7.49 -7.23 2.67
N ALA A 33 -6.87 -7.00 1.50
CA ALA A 33 -6.59 -8.04 0.53
C ALA A 33 -5.69 -9.15 1.11
N LEU A 34 -4.63 -8.77 1.82
CA LEU A 34 -3.74 -9.70 2.53
C LEU A 34 -4.47 -10.55 3.56
N ALA A 35 -5.28 -9.92 4.41
CA ALA A 35 -6.06 -10.62 5.42
C ALA A 35 -7.02 -11.64 4.77
N ARG A 36 -7.68 -11.24 3.68
CA ARG A 36 -8.59 -12.11 2.93
C ARG A 36 -7.86 -13.27 2.25
N ALA A 37 -6.71 -13.00 1.62
CA ALA A 37 -5.90 -14.03 0.97
C ALA A 37 -5.37 -15.06 1.98
N LYS A 38 -4.86 -14.61 3.12
CA LYS A 38 -4.43 -15.49 4.23
C LYS A 38 -5.58 -16.35 4.75
N LYS A 39 -6.79 -15.77 4.90
CA LYS A 39 -8.00 -16.51 5.32
C LYS A 39 -8.44 -17.52 4.26
N ALA A 40 -8.39 -17.17 2.98
CA ALA A 40 -8.71 -18.07 1.88
C ALA A 40 -7.75 -19.26 1.83
N LYS A 41 -6.44 -19.01 1.94
CA LYS A 41 -5.42 -20.06 1.95
C LYS A 41 -5.63 -21.06 3.09
N LYS A 42 -6.03 -20.60 4.28
CA LYS A 42 -6.35 -21.47 5.43
C LYS A 42 -7.60 -22.34 5.24
N ARG A 43 -8.49 -21.98 4.31
CA ARG A 43 -9.73 -22.71 4.05
C ARG A 43 -9.57 -23.81 3.01
N LEU A 44 -8.54 -23.72 2.17
CA LEU A 44 -8.22 -24.76 1.20
C LEU A 44 -7.58 -25.96 1.91
N GLY A 45 -7.98 -27.15 1.51
CA GLY A 45 -7.38 -28.40 1.96
C GLY A 45 -6.08 -28.74 1.21
N PRO A 46 -5.38 -29.80 1.63
CA PRO A 46 -4.15 -30.27 1.00
C PRO A 46 -4.41 -31.19 -0.22
N SER A 47 -5.63 -31.18 -0.78
CA SER A 47 -5.99 -32.07 -1.88
C SER A 47 -5.20 -31.73 -3.15
N PRO A 48 -4.91 -32.71 -4.03
CA PRO A 48 -4.28 -32.46 -5.33
C PRO A 48 -5.04 -31.42 -6.16
N GLU A 49 -6.37 -31.39 -6.08
CA GLU A 49 -7.26 -30.46 -6.78
C GLU A 49 -7.11 -29.02 -6.27
N GLU A 50 -6.77 -28.83 -4.99
CA GLU A 50 -6.58 -27.51 -4.37
C GLU A 50 -5.12 -27.04 -4.37
N SER A 51 -4.16 -27.91 -4.69
CA SER A 51 -2.72 -27.63 -4.66
C SER A 51 -2.34 -26.40 -5.49
N ASN A 52 -2.84 -26.30 -6.72
CA ASN A 52 -2.57 -25.16 -7.59
C ASN A 52 -3.16 -23.85 -7.02
N ALA A 53 -4.34 -23.92 -6.39
CA ALA A 53 -4.95 -22.75 -5.75
C ALA A 53 -4.18 -22.30 -4.50
N LEU A 54 -3.64 -23.26 -3.72
CA LEU A 54 -2.77 -22.97 -2.58
C LEU A 54 -1.46 -22.27 -3.00
N LEU A 55 -0.84 -22.72 -4.08
CA LEU A 55 0.36 -22.10 -4.64
C LEU A 55 0.06 -20.68 -5.12
N ALA A 56 -0.98 -20.51 -5.94
CA ALA A 56 -1.38 -19.21 -6.45
C ALA A 56 -1.71 -18.21 -5.33
N LEU A 57 -2.45 -18.63 -4.30
CA LEU A 57 -2.71 -17.79 -3.12
C LEU A 57 -1.43 -17.48 -2.34
N GLY A 58 -0.51 -18.44 -2.23
CA GLY A 58 0.79 -18.24 -1.61
C GLY A 58 1.60 -17.13 -2.30
N ASP A 59 1.65 -17.16 -3.62
CA ASP A 59 2.41 -16.17 -4.40
C ASP A 59 1.71 -14.80 -4.44
N ALA A 60 0.38 -14.78 -4.46
CA ALA A 60 -0.39 -13.55 -4.31
C ALA A 60 -0.13 -12.88 -2.94
N ILE A 61 -0.09 -13.66 -1.85
CA ILE A 61 0.23 -13.13 -0.51
C ILE A 61 1.63 -12.49 -0.49
N LYS A 62 2.65 -13.19 -1.01
CA LYS A 62 4.01 -12.65 -1.08
C LYS A 62 4.06 -11.33 -1.86
N SER A 63 3.38 -11.29 -3.01
CA SER A 63 3.34 -10.10 -3.88
C SER A 63 2.68 -8.92 -3.17
N LEU A 64 1.55 -9.16 -2.49
CA LEU A 64 0.86 -8.13 -1.72
C LEU A 64 1.70 -7.63 -0.52
N GLU A 65 2.45 -8.49 0.15
CA GLU A 65 3.37 -8.09 1.24
C GLU A 65 4.48 -7.18 0.70
N GLN A 66 5.07 -7.53 -0.46
CA GLN A 66 6.07 -6.69 -1.12
C GLN A 66 5.51 -5.33 -1.54
N VAL A 67 4.30 -5.29 -2.12
CA VAL A 67 3.62 -4.05 -2.50
C VAL A 67 3.39 -3.17 -1.28
N ARG A 68 2.85 -3.72 -0.19
CA ARG A 68 2.62 -2.98 1.06
C ARG A 68 3.92 -2.38 1.59
N THR A 69 4.97 -3.19 1.72
CA THR A 69 6.26 -2.73 2.24
C THR A 69 6.88 -1.66 1.36
N ARG A 70 6.83 -1.83 0.04
CA ARG A 70 7.38 -0.86 -0.91
C ARG A 70 6.61 0.46 -0.85
N LEU A 71 5.27 0.41 -0.89
CA LEU A 71 4.44 1.61 -0.85
C LEU A 71 4.63 2.38 0.46
N GLN A 72 4.69 1.67 1.60
CA GLN A 72 4.95 2.30 2.89
C GLN A 72 6.34 2.93 2.96
N LYS A 73 7.37 2.23 2.46
CA LYS A 73 8.74 2.76 2.41
C LYS A 73 8.84 3.99 1.51
N ASP A 74 8.32 3.88 0.30
CA ASP A 74 8.42 4.93 -0.72
C ASP A 74 7.63 6.19 -0.32
N ALA A 75 6.51 6.06 0.40
CA ALA A 75 5.68 7.21 0.76
C ALA A 75 6.04 7.85 2.11
N TYR A 76 6.43 7.07 3.12
CA TYR A 76 6.63 7.59 4.47
C TYR A 76 8.10 7.68 4.89
N PHE A 77 8.98 6.91 4.25
CA PHE A 77 10.37 6.76 4.69
C PHE A 77 11.41 7.15 3.62
N ALA A 78 11.00 7.37 2.37
CA ALA A 78 11.90 7.86 1.31
C ALA A 78 12.16 9.38 1.42
N GLY A 79 12.32 9.90 2.64
CA GLY A 79 12.80 11.25 2.89
C GLY A 79 14.30 11.30 2.65
N ASN A 80 14.74 11.99 1.59
CA ASN A 80 16.12 12.37 1.24
C ASN A 80 17.20 11.28 1.14
N GLU A 81 16.95 10.02 1.49
CA GLU A 81 17.84 8.91 1.14
C GLU A 81 17.60 8.46 -0.31
N MET A 82 18.09 9.30 -1.22
CA MET A 82 18.75 8.89 -2.45
C MET A 82 18.33 7.52 -3.03
N ARG A 83 17.34 7.53 -3.93
CA ARG A 83 17.42 6.67 -5.12
C ARG A 83 18.61 7.20 -5.95
N LEU A 84 19.81 6.70 -5.66
CA LEU A 84 20.92 6.81 -6.61
C LEU A 84 20.55 5.94 -7.81
N VAL A 85 20.11 6.59 -8.88
CA VAL A 85 20.17 6.05 -10.24
C VAL A 85 21.48 6.47 -10.88
#